data_AF-A0A846PEC0-F1
#
_entry.id   AF-A0A846PEC0-F1
#
_cell.length_a   1.000
_cell.length_b   1.000
_cell.length_c   1.000
_cell.angle_alpha   90.00
_cell.angle_beta   90.00
_cell.angle_gamma   90.00
#
_symmetry.space_group_name_H-M   'P 1'
#
loop_
_entity.id
_entity.type
_entity.pdbx_description
1 polymer ?
#
loop_
_entity_poly.entity_id
_entity_poly.type
_entity_poly.pdbx_seq_one_letter_code
_entity_poly.pdbx_strand_id
1 'polypeptide(L)' 'MLTERERKAAASVSAKEFEPRIVVFACNWCAYAGADLAGVSRIQYPPTTRIIRVMCSSRIDPTFVLRAFL' A
#
# COMPACT_ATOMS: atom_id res chain seq x y z
N MET A 1 -23.36 -6.19 4.23
CA MET A 1 -22.39 -5.53 5.12
C MET A 1 -21.35 -6.57 5.51
N LEU A 2 -20.37 -6.80 4.63
CA LEU A 2 -19.29 -7.75 4.88
C LEU A 2 -18.45 -7.22 6.04
N THR A 3 -18.23 -8.07 7.03
CA THR A 3 -17.58 -7.71 8.29
C THR A 3 -16.09 -7.46 8.03
N GLU A 4 -15.47 -6.51 8.74
CA GLU A 4 -14.03 -6.18 8.63
C GLU A 4 -13.10 -7.42 8.79
N ARG A 5 -13.63 -8.48 9.38
CA ARG A 5 -12.98 -9.79 9.54
C ARG A 5 -12.80 -10.55 8.22
N GLU A 6 -13.68 -10.38 7.23
CA GLU A 6 -13.59 -11.06 5.94
C GLU A 6 -12.50 -10.45 5.04
N ARG A 7 -12.25 -9.13 5.13
CA ARG A 7 -11.12 -8.50 4.42
C ARG A 7 -9.76 -8.90 4.98
N LYS A 8 -9.65 -9.12 6.30
CA LYS A 8 -8.39 -9.55 6.93
C LYS A 8 -8.01 -10.99 6.56
N ALA A 9 -8.98 -11.81 6.15
CA ALA A 9 -8.78 -13.21 5.75
C ALA A 9 -8.23 -13.39 4.32
N ALA A 10 -8.47 -12.45 3.38
CA ALA A 10 -7.90 -12.54 2.04
C ALA A 10 -6.38 -12.29 2.01
N ALA A 11 -5.81 -11.70 3.07
CA ALA A 11 -4.38 -11.45 3.20
C ALA A 11 -3.62 -12.54 3.98
N SER A 12 -4.30 -13.52 4.58
CA SER A 12 -3.65 -14.63 5.30
C SER A 12 -3.55 -15.86 4.40
N VAL A 13 -2.68 -15.81 3.39
CA VAL A 13 -2.21 -17.04 2.71
C VAL A 13 -1.25 -17.75 3.67
N SER A 14 -1.53 -19.01 3.96
CA SER A 14 -0.97 -19.75 5.10
C SER A 14 0.46 -20.27 4.88
N ALA A 15 1.30 -19.99 5.89
CA ALA A 15 2.22 -20.89 6.59
C ALA A 15 3.48 -21.46 5.92
N LYS A 16 4.25 -20.62 5.22
CA LYS A 16 5.72 -20.66 5.30
C LYS A 16 6.31 -19.26 5.08
N GLU A 17 6.23 -18.43 6.12
CA GLU A 17 6.92 -17.14 6.28
C GLU A 17 6.93 -16.23 5.03
N PHE A 18 5.77 -16.03 4.41
CA PHE A 18 5.61 -15.13 3.28
C PHE A 18 5.37 -13.70 3.80
N GLU A 19 6.41 -12.87 3.75
CA GLU A 19 6.29 -11.43 4.00
C GLU A 19 5.79 -10.74 2.71
N PRO A 20 4.53 -10.26 2.64
CA PRO A 20 3.99 -9.68 1.43
C PRO A 20 4.78 -8.41 1.07
N ARG A 21 5.21 -8.30 -0.18
CA ARG A 21 5.84 -7.08 -0.69
C ARG A 21 4.79 -6.24 -1.40
N ILE A 22 4.43 -5.12 -0.78
CA ILE A 22 3.37 -4.24 -1.30
C ILE A 22 4.00 -2.95 -1.82
N VAL A 23 3.72 -2.61 -3.08
CA VAL A 23 4.11 -1.32 -3.68
C VAL A 23 2.90 -0.38 -3.67
N VAL A 24 3.10 0.84 -3.21
CA VAL A 24 2.05 1.87 -3.13
C VAL A 24 2.46 3.07 -3.96
N PHE A 25 1.65 3.43 -4.96
CA PHE A 25 1.84 4.67 -5.71
C PHE A 25 1.07 5.80 -5.02
N ALA A 26 1.79 6.76 -4.44
CA ALA A 26 1.20 7.86 -3.69
C ALA A 26 1.40 9.19 -4.44
N CYS A 27 0.30 9.93 -4.65
CA CYS A 27 0.39 11.29 -5.14
C CYS A 27 1.03 12.21 -4.08
N ASN A 28 1.86 13.13 -4.53
CA ASN A 28 2.63 14.03 -3.66
C ASN A 28 1.71 14.91 -2.78
N TRP A 29 0.57 15.35 -3.32
CA TRP A 29 -0.26 16.36 -2.68
C TRP A 29 -1.23 15.82 -1.63
N CYS A 30 -1.80 14.63 -1.83
CA CYS A 30 -2.83 14.08 -0.94
C CYS A 30 -2.35 12.80 -0.25
N ALA A 31 -2.03 11.77 -1.02
CA ALA A 31 -1.74 10.44 -0.47
C ALA A 31 -0.39 10.39 0.27
N TYR A 32 0.65 11.03 -0.28
CA TYR A 32 1.97 11.07 0.36
C TYR A 32 1.92 11.94 1.63
N ALA A 33 1.25 13.09 1.57
CA ALA A 33 0.99 13.92 2.76
C ALA A 33 0.19 13.15 3.84
N GLY A 34 -0.76 12.31 3.45
CA GLY A 34 -1.49 11.42 4.37
C GLY A 34 -0.59 10.36 5.00
N ALA A 35 0.37 9.81 4.25
CA ALA A 35 1.37 8.88 4.79
C ALA A 35 2.32 9.58 5.77
N ASP A 36 2.73 10.82 5.48
CA ASP A 36 3.52 11.64 6.39
C ASP A 36 2.74 11.95 7.68
N LEU A 37 1.44 12.27 7.56
CA LEU A 37 0.56 12.49 8.72
C LEU A 37 0.42 11.22 9.56
N ALA A 38 0.30 10.04 8.94
CA ALA A 38 0.27 8.77 9.66
C ALA A 38 1.56 8.55 10.48
N GLY A 39 2.71 8.98 9.94
CA GLY A 39 3.99 9.00 10.67
C GLY A 39 3.99 9.97 11.85
N VAL A 40 3.52 11.21 11.66
CA VAL A 40 3.41 12.22 12.72
C VAL A 40 2.44 11.77 13.82
N SER A 41 1.32 11.15 13.45
CA SER A 41 0.32 10.59 14.36
C SER A 41 0.74 9.25 14.97
N ARG A 42 1.94 8.73 14.64
CA ARG A 42 2.49 7.47 15.17
C ARG A 42 1.58 6.26 14.93
N ILE A 43 0.81 6.28 13.84
CA ILE A 43 -0.07 5.18 13.47
C ILE A 43 0.80 4.01 13.01
N GLN A 44 0.72 2.89 13.74
CA GLN A 44 1.49 1.70 13.42
C GLN A 44 0.82 0.92 12.29
N TYR A 45 1.60 0.57 11.28
CA TYR A 45 1.21 -0.31 10.19
C TYR A 45 2.36 -1.27 9.88
N PRO A 46 2.09 -2.43 9.23
CA PRO A 46 3.13 -3.38 8.90
C PRO A 46 4.20 -2.78 7.95
N PRO A 47 5.49 -3.09 8.13
CA PRO A 47 6.59 -2.54 7.30
C PRO A 47 6.67 -3.14 5.89
N THR A 48 5.64 -3.86 5.45
CA THR A 48 5.54 -4.55 4.17
C THR A 48 5.40 -3.60 2.97
N THR A 49 4.90 -2.38 3.23
CA THR A 49 4.56 -1.38 2.20
C THR A 49 5.74 -0.50 1.83
N ARG A 50 5.98 -0.33 0.54
CA ARG A 50 6.98 0.60 -0.02
C ARG A 50 6.28 1.64 -0.88
N ILE A 51 6.43 2.92 -0.51
CA ILE A 51 5.73 4.02 -1.16
C ILE A 51 6.61 4.60 -2.28
N ILE A 52 6.04 4.70 -3.48
CA ILE A 52 6.61 5.41 -4.64
C ILE A 52 5.87 6.72 -4.78
N ARG A 53 6.60 7.83 -4.68
CA ARG A 53 6.05 9.18 -4.81
C ARG A 53 5.92 9.58 -6.28
N VAL A 54 4.73 10.02 -6.67
CA VAL A 54 4.44 10.62 -7.98
C VAL A 54 3.79 11.99 -7.80
N MET A 55 3.94 12.91 -8.75
CA MET A 55 3.40 14.27 -8.59
C MET A 55 1.86 14.30 -8.57
N CYS A 56 1.19 13.40 -9.31
CA CYS A 56 -0.27 13.25 -9.30
C CYS A 56 -0.63 11.80 -9.62
N SER A 57 -1.82 11.34 -9.23
CA SER A 57 -2.34 10.01 -9.57
C SER A 57 -2.48 9.80 -11.08
N SER A 58 -2.71 10.87 -11.84
CA SER A 58 -2.78 10.85 -13.31
C SER A 58 -1.46 10.47 -14.00
N ARG A 59 -0.34 10.44 -13.28
CA ARG A 59 0.96 9.97 -13.80
C ARG A 59 1.05 8.44 -13.89
N ILE A 60 0.12 7.72 -13.25
CA ILE A 60 0.14 6.27 -13.14
C ILE A 60 -0.50 5.68 -14.39
N ASP A 61 0.35 5.20 -15.29
CA ASP A 61 0.01 4.32 -16.42
C ASP A 61 -0.12 2.85 -15.97
N PRO A 62 -1.00 2.04 -16.58
CA PRO A 62 -1.14 0.61 -16.27
C PRO A 62 0.18 -0.18 -16.36
N THR A 63 1.13 0.25 -17.20
CA THR A 63 2.46 -0.37 -17.32
C THR A 63 3.23 -0.34 -16.00
N PHE A 64 3.04 0.69 -15.16
CA PHE A 64 3.69 0.72 -13.84
C PHE A 64 3.14 -0.35 -12.90
N VAL A 65 1.83 -0.63 -12.99
CA VAL A 65 1.18 -1.67 -12.18
C VAL A 65 1.67 -3.04 -12.62
N LEU A 66 1.74 -3.30 -13.93
CA LEU A 66 2.26 -4.56 -14.46
C LEU A 66 3.74 -4.78 -14.09
N ARG A 67 4.56 -3.73 -14.17
CA ARG A 67 5.97 -3.78 -13.72
C ARG A 67 6.13 -4.03 -12.22
N ALA A 68 5.13 -3.71 -11.41
CA ALA A 68 5.19 -3.97 -9.97
C ALA A 68 4.94 -5.46 -9.62
N PHE A 69 4.39 -6.25 -10.55
CA PHE A 69 4.16 -7.68 -10.39
C PHE A 69 5.27 -8.57 -10.99
N LEU A 70 6.17 -7.98 -11.77
CA LEU A 70 7.36 -8.62 -12.33
C LEU A 70 8.51 -8.60 -11.31
#